data_AF-B7T9W4-F1
#
_entry.id   AF-B7T9W4-F1
#
_cell.length_a   1.000
_cell.length_b   1.000
_cell.length_c   1.000
_cell.angle_alpha   90.00
_cell.angle_beta   90.00
_cell.angle_gamma   90.00
#
_symmetry.space_group_name_H-M   'P 1'
#
loop_
_entity.id
_entity.type
_entity.pdbx_description
1 polymer ?
#
loop_
_entity_poly.entity_id
_entity_poly.type
_entity_poly.pdbx_seq_one_letter_code
_entity_poly.pdbx_strand_id
1 'polypeptide(L)'
;MRTVEQVAFAHVQSDEDAGVLQDARDQFGHEPRAAGFTEWGGQIGGRHISLAWDWAADRDDRLWLIFRVRPRTNVRLICDKGYDLPLQPDTDGMLLFSLIESIPWRSAVAASLRDQTTMTVLG
;
A
#
# COMPACT_ATOMS: atom_id res chain seq x y z
N MET A 1 23.98 1.24 -9.08
CA MET A 1 23.10 0.79 -7.97
C MET A 1 21.69 0.65 -8.54
N ARG A 2 20.97 -0.43 -8.24
CA ARG A 2 19.56 -0.57 -8.64
C ARG A 2 18.69 0.03 -7.54
N THR A 3 17.73 0.88 -7.88
CA THR A 3 16.85 1.54 -6.91
C THR A 3 15.48 0.90 -6.95
N VAL A 4 14.79 0.86 -5.80
CA VAL A 4 13.44 0.27 -5.71
C VAL A 4 12.42 1.00 -6.59
N GLU A 5 12.66 2.27 -6.90
CA GLU A 5 11.88 3.10 -7.82
C GLU A 5 11.88 2.55 -9.27
N GLN A 6 12.83 1.69 -9.63
CA GLN A 6 12.88 1.04 -10.95
C GLN A 6 12.00 -0.21 -11.04
N VAL A 7 11.42 -0.66 -9.92
CA VAL A 7 10.54 -1.83 -9.90
C VAL A 7 9.21 -1.46 -10.54
N ALA A 8 8.85 -2.15 -11.62
CA ALA A 8 7.50 -2.12 -12.14
C ALA A 8 6.60 -2.96 -11.22
N PHE A 9 5.97 -2.31 -10.24
CA PHE A 9 5.02 -2.97 -9.35
C PHE A 9 3.70 -3.25 -10.05
N ALA A 10 3.26 -4.50 -9.99
CA ALA A 10 1.95 -4.93 -10.40
C ALA A 10 1.09 -5.22 -9.16
N HIS A 11 -0.20 -4.92 -9.26
CA HIS A 11 -1.18 -5.28 -8.25
C HIS A 11 -1.29 -6.81 -8.16
N VAL A 12 -1.37 -7.33 -6.93
CA VAL A 12 -1.56 -8.74 -6.64
C VAL A 12 -2.96 -8.96 -6.07
N GLN A 13 -3.31 -8.23 -5.01
CA GLN A 13 -4.58 -8.40 -4.31
C GLN A 13 -4.96 -7.15 -3.52
N SER A 14 -6.25 -6.93 -3.29
CA SER A 14 -6.75 -5.94 -2.33
C SER A 14 -8.07 -6.41 -1.75
N ASP A 15 -8.24 -6.24 -0.45
CA ASP A 15 -9.46 -6.61 0.26
C ASP A 15 -9.80 -5.55 1.29
N GLU A 16 -11.09 -5.42 1.58
CA GLU A 16 -11.57 -4.69 2.75
C GLU A 16 -11.27 -5.46 4.04
N ASP A 17 -10.88 -4.74 5.09
CA ASP A 17 -10.59 -5.30 6.41
C ASP A 17 -11.19 -4.41 7.51
N ALA A 18 -12.01 -5.02 8.38
CA ALA A 18 -12.71 -4.30 9.44
C ALA A 18 -11.78 -3.75 10.54
N GLY A 19 -10.66 -4.42 10.79
CA GLY A 19 -9.62 -3.95 11.71
C GLY A 19 -8.93 -2.71 11.15
N VAL A 20 -8.56 -2.74 9.87
CA VAL A 20 -7.99 -1.58 9.17
C VAL A 20 -8.99 -0.41 9.13
N LEU A 21 -10.29 -0.68 8.99
CA LEU A 21 -11.32 0.37 9.06
C LEU A 21 -11.42 1.01 10.43
N GLN A 22 -11.27 0.23 11.51
CA GLN A 22 -11.19 0.79 12.85
C GLN A 22 -9.93 1.66 12.99
N ASP A 23 -8.80 1.19 12.47
CA ASP A 23 -7.55 1.94 12.50
C ASP A 23 -7.64 3.27 11.74
N ALA A 24 -8.30 3.27 10.59
CA ALA A 24 -8.59 4.46 9.81
C ALA A 24 -9.50 5.44 10.56
N ARG A 25 -10.53 4.94 11.25
CA ARG A 25 -11.46 5.79 12.01
C ARG A 25 -10.82 6.44 13.22
N ASP A 26 -9.93 5.72 13.89
CA ASP A 26 -9.14 6.29 14.99
C ASP A 26 -8.21 7.41 14.47
N GLN A 27 -7.69 7.29 13.24
CA GLN A 27 -6.78 8.27 12.64
C GLN A 27 -7.52 9.48 12.03
N PHE A 28 -8.66 9.26 11.37
CA PHE A 28 -9.35 10.27 10.53
C PHE A 28 -10.78 10.60 11.00
N GLY A 29 -11.30 9.96 12.04
CA GLY A 29 -12.68 10.13 12.50
C GLY A 29 -13.70 9.31 11.71
N HIS A 30 -14.95 9.77 11.61
CA HIS A 30 -16.04 9.03 10.96
C HIS A 30 -16.08 9.15 9.42
N GLU A 31 -15.05 9.75 8.82
CA GLU A 31 -14.93 9.94 7.36
C GLU A 31 -14.73 8.62 6.60
N PRO A 32 -13.80 7.71 6.99
CA PRO A 32 -13.63 6.43 6.31
C PRO A 32 -14.89 5.55 6.40
N ARG A 33 -15.31 5.07 5.23
CA ARG A 33 -16.44 4.15 5.05
C ARG A 33 -16.00 2.73 4.85
N ALA A 34 -14.96 2.56 4.04
CA ALA A 34 -14.27 1.31 3.81
C ALA A 34 -12.78 1.54 4.05
N ALA A 35 -12.08 0.47 4.39
CA ALA A 35 -10.64 0.45 4.49
C ALA A 35 -10.17 -1.00 4.36
N GLY A 36 -8.89 -1.16 4.07
CA GLY A 36 -8.34 -2.48 3.87
C GLY A 36 -6.88 -2.43 3.52
N PHE A 37 -6.39 -3.54 2.98
CA PHE A 37 -4.99 -3.67 2.58
C PHE A 37 -4.88 -3.91 1.08
N THR A 38 -3.69 -3.68 0.55
CA THR A 38 -3.33 -3.99 -0.82
C THR A 38 -1.93 -4.60 -0.87
N GLU A 39 -1.73 -5.57 -1.75
CA GLU A 39 -0.46 -6.26 -1.98
C GLU A 39 0.01 -6.08 -3.41
N TRP A 40 1.29 -5.78 -3.56
CA TRP A 40 1.94 -5.49 -4.83
C TRP A 40 3.26 -6.24 -4.95
N GLY A 41 3.54 -6.67 -6.17
CA GLY A 41 4.72 -7.47 -6.49
C GLY A 41 5.45 -6.93 -7.72
N GLY A 42 6.76 -7.03 -7.71
CA GLY A 42 7.60 -6.68 -8.86
C GLY A 42 8.91 -7.44 -8.86
N GLN A 43 9.77 -7.15 -9.83
CA GLN A 43 11.09 -7.75 -9.92
C GLN A 43 12.18 -6.72 -10.24
N ILE A 44 13.35 -6.91 -9.66
CA ILE A 44 14.56 -6.15 -10.02
C ILE A 44 15.80 -7.02 -9.89
N GLY A 45 16.60 -7.08 -10.96
CA GLY A 45 17.81 -7.91 -10.99
C GLY A 45 17.57 -9.38 -10.66
N GLY A 46 16.43 -9.95 -11.09
CA GLY A 46 16.03 -11.33 -10.84
C GLY A 46 15.53 -11.63 -9.42
N ARG A 47 15.35 -10.61 -8.57
CA ARG A 47 14.81 -10.75 -7.21
C ARG A 47 13.37 -10.26 -7.17
N HIS A 48 12.51 -11.00 -6.46
CA HIS A 48 11.15 -10.58 -6.21
C HIS A 48 11.10 -9.51 -5.12
N ILE A 49 10.33 -8.45 -5.38
CA ILE A 49 10.10 -7.34 -4.47
C ILE A 49 8.62 -7.31 -4.15
N SER A 50 8.30 -7.18 -2.86
CA SER A 50 6.94 -7.11 -2.34
C SER A 50 6.73 -5.78 -1.61
N LEU A 51 5.56 -5.20 -1.78
CA LEU A 51 5.14 -3.99 -1.09
C LEU A 51 3.65 -4.09 -0.77
N ALA A 52 3.28 -3.85 0.48
CA ALA A 52 1.90 -3.88 0.93
C ALA A 52 1.63 -2.73 1.90
N TRP A 53 0.45 -2.16 1.84
CA TRP A 53 0.04 -1.04 2.68
C TRP A 53 -1.46 -1.03 2.89
N ASP A 54 -1.90 -0.15 3.78
CA ASP A 54 -3.29 0.02 4.14
C ASP A 54 -3.87 1.28 3.47
N TRP A 55 -5.13 1.18 3.07
CA TRP A 55 -5.87 2.23 2.38
C TRP A 55 -7.21 2.45 3.08
N ALA A 56 -7.74 3.66 2.94
CA ALA A 56 -9.10 4.02 3.34
C ALA A 56 -9.84 4.66 2.16
N ALA A 57 -11.17 4.57 2.19
CA ALA A 57 -12.07 5.19 1.22
C ALA A 57 -13.22 5.94 1.93
N ASP A 58 -13.66 7.05 1.34
CA ASP A 58 -14.86 7.79 1.77
C ASP A 58 -16.12 7.22 1.09
N ARG A 59 -17.23 7.97 1.12
CA ARG A 59 -18.48 7.60 0.45
C ARG A 59 -18.45 7.79 -1.07
N ASP A 60 -17.49 8.53 -1.57
CA ASP A 60 -17.31 8.86 -2.99
C ASP A 60 -16.19 7.98 -3.61
N ASP A 61 -15.84 6.87 -2.94
CA ASP A 61 -14.77 5.93 -3.30
C ASP A 61 -13.39 6.58 -3.50
N ARG A 62 -13.14 7.74 -2.88
CA ARG A 62 -11.83 8.38 -2.94
C ARG A 62 -10.87 7.63 -2.03
N LEU A 63 -9.78 7.12 -2.58
CA LEU A 63 -8.79 6.33 -1.85
C LEU A 63 -7.64 7.19 -1.33
N TRP A 64 -7.23 6.97 -0.08
CA TRP A 64 -6.03 7.54 0.52
C TRP A 64 -5.26 6.55 1.39
N LEU A 65 -4.00 6.88 1.70
CA LEU A 65 -3.12 6.06 2.52
C LEU A 65 -3.44 6.20 4.02
N ILE A 66 -3.37 5.08 4.73
CA ILE A 66 -3.34 5.05 6.19
C ILE A 66 -1.87 5.04 6.64
N PHE A 67 -1.51 5.96 7.54
CA PHE A 67 -0.11 6.12 7.99
C PHE A 67 0.16 5.47 9.35
N ARG A 68 -0.84 4.83 9.96
CA ARG A 68 -0.74 4.21 11.29
C ARG A 68 0.24 3.04 11.33
N VAL A 69 0.36 2.30 10.23
CA VAL A 69 1.29 1.18 10.08
C VAL A 69 2.21 1.44 8.90
N ARG A 70 3.50 1.21 9.09
CA ARG A 70 4.49 1.30 8.02
C ARG A 70 4.14 0.30 6.89
N PRO A 71 4.41 0.63 5.61
CA PRO A 71 4.29 -0.34 4.53
C PRO A 71 5.11 -1.60 4.80
N ARG A 72 4.49 -2.77 4.60
CA ARG A 72 5.14 -4.07 4.74
C ARG A 72 5.88 -4.38 3.46
N THR A 73 7.15 -4.75 3.57
CA THR A 73 8.00 -5.01 2.41
C THR A 73 9.16 -5.91 2.77
N ASN A 74 9.71 -6.61 1.78
CA ASN A 74 10.97 -7.34 1.87
C ASN A 74 12.20 -6.48 1.50
N VAL A 75 12.03 -5.16 1.34
CA VAL A 75 13.10 -4.21 1.01
C VAL A 75 13.67 -3.55 2.27
N ARG A 76 15.00 -3.45 2.31
CA ARG A 76 15.74 -2.62 3.26
C ARG A 76 16.22 -1.36 2.53
N LEU A 77 15.89 -0.18 3.06
CA LEU A 77 16.41 1.07 2.52
C LEU A 77 17.83 1.31 3.02
N ILE A 78 18.68 1.82 2.12
CA ILE A 78 20.08 2.14 2.39
C ILE A 78 20.35 3.58 1.98
N CYS A 79 21.29 4.24 2.65
CA CYS A 79 21.77 5.55 2.25
C CYS A 79 22.72 5.46 1.04
N ASP A 80 23.15 6.62 0.53
CA ASP A 80 24.10 6.76 -0.58
C ASP A 80 25.46 6.10 -0.31
N LYS A 81 25.85 5.96 0.97
CA LYS A 81 27.06 5.24 1.41
C LYS A 81 26.86 3.73 1.54
N GLY A 82 25.65 3.22 1.31
CA GLY A 82 25.32 1.80 1.37
C GLY A 82 25.06 1.24 2.77
N TYR A 83 24.95 2.10 3.79
CA TYR A 83 24.52 1.68 5.12
C TYR A 83 23.00 1.62 5.19
N ASP A 84 22.49 0.68 5.96
CA ASP A 84 21.09 0.64 6.34
C ASP A 84 20.65 2.00 6.90
N LEU A 85 19.54 2.53 6.39
CA LEU A 85 18.88 3.63 7.07
C LEU A 85 18.40 3.13 8.45
N PRO A 86 18.59 3.92 9.51
CA PRO A 86 18.09 3.54 10.82
C PRO A 86 16.57 3.41 10.71
N LEU A 87 16.02 2.36 11.33
CA LEU A 87 14.58 2.13 11.46
C LEU A 87 13.96 3.20 12.37
N GLN A 88 13.95 4.44 11.90
CA GLN A 88 13.17 5.50 12.49
C GLN A 88 11.76 5.36 11.92
N PRO A 89 10.73 5.24 12.79
CA PRO A 89 9.35 5.06 12.36
C PRO A 89 8.92 6.06 11.27
N ASP A 90 9.40 7.30 11.39
CA ASP A 90 8.95 8.41 10.54
C ASP A 90 9.71 8.44 9.20
N THR A 91 11.04 8.37 9.21
CA THR A 91 11.86 8.61 8.00
C THR A 91 11.74 7.48 6.97
N ASP A 92 11.90 6.23 7.41
CA ASP A 92 11.84 5.07 6.51
C ASP A 92 10.42 4.79 6.01
N GLY A 93 9.42 5.08 6.84
CA GLY A 93 8.01 4.99 6.46
C GLY A 93 7.69 6.00 5.35
N MET A 94 8.07 7.26 5.52
CA MET A 94 7.79 8.33 4.55
C MET A 94 8.41 8.09 3.18
N LEU A 95 9.61 7.51 3.10
CA LEU A 95 10.22 7.14 1.82
C LEU A 95 9.42 6.04 1.11
N LEU A 96 8.94 5.03 1.84
CA LEU A 96 8.10 3.98 1.25
C LEU A 96 6.73 4.52 0.82
N PHE A 97 6.11 5.40 1.60
CA PHE A 97 4.86 6.05 1.19
C PHE A 97 5.05 6.94 -0.04
N SER A 98 6.18 7.64 -0.16
CA SER A 98 6.51 8.41 -1.36
C SER A 98 6.64 7.52 -2.60
N LEU A 99 7.28 6.35 -2.45
CA LEU A 99 7.32 5.33 -3.50
C LEU A 99 5.90 4.85 -3.84
N ILE A 100 5.06 4.55 -2.85
CA ILE A 100 3.68 4.10 -3.08
C ILE A 100 2.88 5.13 -3.87
N GLU A 101 3.01 6.42 -3.54
CA GLU A 101 2.32 7.50 -4.25
C GLU A 101 2.78 7.64 -5.73
N SER A 102 3.96 7.11 -6.09
CA SER A 102 4.40 7.04 -7.49
C SER A 102 3.74 5.91 -8.28
N ILE A 103 3.14 4.93 -7.61
CA ILE A 103 2.45 3.80 -8.22
C ILE A 103 1.00 4.22 -8.52
N PRO A 104 0.41 3.87 -9.68
CA PRO A 104 -0.99 4.16 -9.99
C PRO A 104 -1.94 3.23 -9.21
N TRP A 105 -1.79 3.16 -7.90
CA TRP A 105 -2.37 2.11 -7.09
C TRP A 105 -3.87 2.25 -6.86
N ARG A 106 -4.36 3.49 -6.76
CA ARG A 106 -5.76 3.79 -6.47
C ARG A 106 -6.70 3.17 -7.50
N SER A 107 -6.37 3.27 -8.79
CA SER A 107 -7.18 2.70 -9.86
C SER A 107 -7.18 1.17 -9.83
N ALA A 108 -6.05 0.54 -9.50
CA ALA A 108 -5.94 -0.91 -9.39
C ALA A 108 -6.71 -1.47 -8.19
N VAL A 109 -6.60 -0.82 -7.02
CA VAL A 109 -7.39 -1.18 -5.83
C VAL A 109 -8.89 -1.06 -6.12
N ALA A 110 -9.32 0.08 -6.68
CA ALA A 110 -10.73 0.28 -7.01
C ALA A 110 -11.25 -0.75 -8.03
N ALA A 111 -10.42 -1.19 -8.99
CA ALA A 111 -10.79 -2.27 -9.91
C ALA A 111 -10.96 -3.62 -9.20
N SER A 112 -9.99 -3.98 -8.36
CA SER A 112 -10.02 -5.22 -7.57
C SER A 112 -11.30 -5.35 -6.74
N LEU A 113 -11.68 -4.30 -6.02
CA LEU A 113 -12.86 -4.30 -5.14
C LEU A 113 -14.18 -4.43 -5.93
N ARG A 114 -14.26 -3.82 -7.12
CA ARG A 114 -15.43 -3.96 -8.01
C ARG A 114 -15.59 -5.38 -8.55
N ASP A 115 -14.48 -6.02 -8.91
CA ASP A 115 -14.49 -7.39 -9.43
C ASP A 115 -14.96 -8.38 -8.36
N GLN A 116 -14.50 -8.21 -7.11
CA GLN A 116 -14.93 -9.01 -5.96
C GLN A 116 -16.42 -8.84 -5.64
N THR A 117 -16.94 -7.61 -5.73
CA THR A 117 -18.37 -7.32 -5.55
C THR A 117 -19.19 -8.03 -6.62
N THR A 118 -18.75 -7.99 -7.88
CA THR A 118 -19.44 -8.64 -9.01
C THR A 118 -19.50 -10.15 -8.84
N MET A 119 -18.40 -10.77 -8.37
CA MET A 119 -18.37 -12.22 -8.09
C MET A 119 -19.33 -12.61 -6.96
N THR A 120 -19.47 -11.77 -5.94
CA THR A 120 -20.36 -12.03 -4.79
C THR A 120 -21.84 -11.95 -5.16
N VAL A 121 -22.22 -11.13 -6.15
CA VAL A 121 -23.62 -10.98 -6.59
C VAL A 121 -24.08 -12.12 -7.53
N LEU A 122 -23.13 -12.82 -8.17
CA LEU A 122 -23.42 -13.88 -9.13
C LEU A 122 -23.36 -15.31 -8.55
N GLY A 123 -22.97 -15.47 -7.28
CA GLY A 123 -22.92 -16.75 -6.55
C GLY A 123 -24.10 -16.92 -5.60
#